data_AF-A0A0A0LM89-F1
#
_entry.id   AF-A0A0A0LM89-F1
#
_cell.length_a   1.000
_cell.length_b   1.000
_cell.length_c   1.000
_cell.angle_alpha   90.00
_cell.angle_beta   90.00
_cell.angle_gamma   90.00
#
_symmetry.space_group_name_H-M   'P 1'
#
loop_
_entity.id
_entity.type
_entity.pdbx_description
1 polymer ?
#
loop_
_entity_poly.entity_id
_entity_poly.type
_entity_poly.pdbx_seq_one_letter_code
_entity_poly.pdbx_strand_id
1 'polypeptide(L)'
;MKYLPVSVVDGILVGLSKLKFGDMSAYGICRPKLGPMQLKYATGKTPVIDVGTISKIQDGQIKVVPQISNIDGETIEFENGVRKKFDAIVFATGYRSSANNWLQDYELVLNEKGMPKSGIPNHWKGKKNVYCVGLSRQGLAGVSFDAKAVAQDISNNISNKFT
;
A
#
# COMPACT_ATOMS: atom_id res chain seq x y z
N MET A 1 -11.69 1.79 12.13
CA MET A 1 -13.15 1.87 11.85
C MET A 1 -13.90 1.39 13.07
N LYS A 2 -13.81 2.12 14.18
CA LYS A 2 -14.43 1.73 15.46
C LYS A 2 -15.89 2.20 15.60
N TYR A 3 -16.31 3.17 14.78
CA TYR A 3 -17.55 3.92 15.00
C TYR A 3 -18.51 3.91 13.80
N LEU A 4 -18.02 3.66 12.59
CA LEU A 4 -18.84 3.63 11.36
C LEU A 4 -18.48 2.42 10.49
N PRO A 5 -19.45 1.83 9.78
CA PRO A 5 -19.18 0.80 8.78
C PRO A 5 -18.25 1.30 7.67
N VAL A 6 -17.40 0.41 7.15
CA VAL A 6 -16.40 0.73 6.10
C VAL A 6 -17.05 1.36 4.87
N SER A 7 -18.19 0.82 4.44
CA SER A 7 -18.94 1.29 3.27
C SER A 7 -19.42 2.73 3.42
N VAL A 8 -19.83 3.12 4.62
CA VAL A 8 -20.27 4.49 4.93
C VAL A 8 -19.09 5.45 4.86
N VAL A 9 -17.97 5.09 5.50
CA VAL A 9 -16.73 5.89 5.46
C VAL A 9 -16.25 6.07 4.02
N ASP A 10 -16.25 4.98 3.25
CA ASP A 10 -15.86 5.02 1.84
C ASP A 10 -16.79 5.91 1.00
N GLY A 11 -18.10 5.82 1.23
CA GLY A 11 -19.07 6.71 0.57
C GLY A 11 -18.79 8.19 0.84
N ILE A 12 -18.53 8.54 2.11
CA ILE A 12 -18.19 9.92 2.50
C ILE A 12 -16.88 10.37 1.82
N LEU A 13 -15.83 9.55 1.88
CA LEU A 13 -14.53 9.87 1.26
C LEU A 13 -14.65 10.06 -0.26
N VAL A 14 -15.42 9.18 -0.91
CA VAL A 14 -15.70 9.24 -2.35
C VAL A 14 -16.48 10.50 -2.71
N GLY A 15 -17.46 10.89 -1.90
CA GLY A 15 -18.26 12.11 -2.07
C GLY A 15 -17.41 13.38 -1.91
N LEU A 16 -16.65 13.47 -0.82
CA LEU A 16 -15.73 14.60 -0.58
C LEU A 16 -14.67 14.73 -1.68
N SER A 17 -14.13 13.61 -2.14
CA SER A 17 -13.17 13.59 -3.26
C SER A 17 -13.80 14.13 -4.56
N LYS A 18 -15.04 13.74 -4.88
CA LYS A 18 -15.75 14.28 -6.06
C LYS A 18 -16.03 15.77 -5.92
N LEU A 19 -16.44 16.23 -4.73
CA LEU A 19 -16.70 17.64 -4.47
C LEU A 19 -15.43 18.49 -4.61
N LYS A 20 -14.29 17.98 -4.12
CA LYS A 20 -13.03 18.72 -4.12
C LYS A 20 -12.32 18.72 -5.48
N PHE A 21 -12.35 17.59 -6.20
CA PHE A 21 -11.51 17.39 -7.39
C PHE A 21 -12.30 17.23 -8.69
N GLY A 22 -13.63 17.12 -8.61
CA GLY A 22 -14.46 16.83 -9.77
C GLY A 22 -14.28 15.40 -10.30
N ASP A 23 -14.58 15.22 -11.58
CA ASP A 23 -14.37 13.95 -12.28
C ASP A 23 -12.97 13.90 -12.91
N MET A 24 -12.10 13.07 -12.33
CA MET A 24 -10.73 12.90 -12.80
C MET A 24 -10.60 11.89 -13.96
N SER A 25 -11.70 11.23 -14.36
CA SER A 25 -11.68 10.26 -15.46
C SER A 25 -11.38 10.93 -16.81
N ALA A 26 -11.84 12.18 -17.00
CA ALA A 26 -11.51 13.01 -18.16
C ALA A 26 -9.99 13.26 -18.31
N TYR A 27 -9.25 13.17 -17.21
CA TYR A 27 -7.79 13.31 -17.16
C TYR A 27 -7.07 11.96 -17.11
N GLY A 28 -7.76 10.84 -17.35
CA GLY A 28 -7.17 9.50 -17.36
C GLY A 28 -7.01 8.84 -16.00
N ILE A 29 -7.50 9.45 -14.90
CA ILE A 29 -7.48 8.84 -13.56
C ILE A 29 -8.82 8.17 -13.30
N CYS A 30 -8.86 6.86 -13.48
CA CYS A 30 -10.02 6.04 -13.20
C CYS A 30 -10.05 5.60 -11.73
N ARG A 31 -11.17 5.87 -11.05
CA ARG A 31 -11.37 5.43 -9.67
C ARG A 31 -11.57 3.90 -9.61
N PRO A 32 -10.93 3.18 -8.67
CA PRO A 32 -11.22 1.77 -8.42
C PRO A 32 -12.69 1.52 -8.05
N LYS A 33 -13.20 0.32 -8.34
CA LYS A 33 -14.57 -0.09 -7.95
C LYS A 33 -14.75 -0.19 -6.44
N LEU A 34 -13.71 -0.64 -5.74
CA LEU A 34 -13.69 -0.70 -4.27
C LEU A 34 -13.41 0.68 -3.69
N GLY A 35 -14.08 1.00 -2.58
CA GLY A 35 -13.84 2.24 -1.85
C GLY A 35 -12.41 2.29 -1.25
N PRO A 36 -11.91 3.49 -0.90
CA PRO A 36 -10.52 3.70 -0.49
C PRO A 36 -10.11 2.87 0.74
N MET A 37 -10.97 2.74 1.75
CA MET A 37 -10.70 1.95 2.96
C MET A 37 -10.86 0.46 2.70
N GLN A 38 -11.89 0.04 1.94
CA GLN A 38 -12.04 -1.35 1.50
C GLN A 38 -10.82 -1.82 0.69
N LEU A 39 -10.36 -1.01 -0.26
CA LEU A 39 -9.19 -1.29 -1.07
C LEU A 39 -7.93 -1.42 -0.21
N LYS A 40 -7.74 -0.50 0.74
CA LYS A 40 -6.62 -0.56 1.69
C LYS A 40 -6.68 -1.82 2.54
N TYR A 41 -7.85 -2.20 3.04
CA TYR A 41 -8.00 -3.41 3.84
C TYR A 41 -7.70 -4.68 3.03
N ALA A 42 -8.24 -4.77 1.81
CA ALA A 42 -8.09 -5.95 0.96
C ALA A 42 -6.69 -6.10 0.35
N THR A 43 -5.99 -4.99 0.05
CA THR A 43 -4.74 -5.04 -0.73
C THR A 43 -3.53 -4.45 -0.02
N GLY A 44 -3.74 -3.74 1.11
CA GLY A 44 -2.71 -2.92 1.75
C GLY A 44 -2.34 -1.66 0.98
N LYS A 45 -2.97 -1.39 -0.18
CA LYS A 45 -2.72 -0.17 -0.97
C LYS A 45 -3.48 1.00 -0.37
N THR A 46 -2.74 1.97 0.17
CA THR A 46 -3.32 3.21 0.67
C THR A 46 -3.58 4.14 -0.52
N PRO A 47 -4.73 4.85 -0.56
CA PRO A 47 -4.96 5.89 -1.55
C PRO A 47 -3.83 6.92 -1.53
N VAL A 48 -3.53 7.50 -2.70
CA VAL A 48 -2.51 8.53 -2.83
C VAL A 48 -2.92 9.75 -2.02
N ILE A 49 -2.00 10.25 -1.19
CA ILE A 49 -2.12 11.54 -0.53
C ILE A 49 -1.26 12.50 -1.33
N ASP A 50 -1.88 13.53 -1.86
CA ASP A 50 -1.26 14.48 -2.76
C ASP A 50 -1.56 15.92 -2.35
N VAL A 51 -0.57 16.80 -2.55
CA VAL A 51 -0.72 18.24 -2.46
C VAL A 51 -0.26 18.85 -3.78
N GLY A 52 -1.22 19.14 -4.66
CA GLY A 52 -1.01 19.95 -5.86
C GLY A 52 -0.76 19.19 -7.17
N THR A 53 -0.50 17.88 -7.16
CA THR A 53 -0.41 17.08 -8.40
C THR A 53 -1.72 17.09 -9.16
N ILE A 54 -2.87 17.00 -8.47
CA ILE A 54 -4.17 17.10 -9.16
C ILE A 54 -4.33 18.42 -9.91
N SER A 55 -3.94 19.55 -9.30
CA SER A 55 -3.98 20.86 -9.99
C SER A 55 -3.10 20.85 -11.23
N LYS A 56 -1.86 20.35 -11.12
CA LYS A 56 -0.94 20.24 -12.27
C LYS A 56 -1.47 19.34 -13.38
N ILE A 57 -2.24 18.31 -13.05
CA ILE A 57 -2.92 17.45 -14.04
C ILE A 57 -4.04 18.23 -14.73
N GLN A 58 -4.87 18.93 -13.95
CA GLN A 58 -5.97 19.75 -14.47
C GLN A 58 -5.48 20.88 -15.37
N ASP A 59 -4.35 21.50 -15.02
CA ASP A 59 -3.68 22.56 -15.78
C ASP A 59 -2.89 22.03 -17.00
N GLY A 60 -2.84 20.71 -17.20
CA GLY A 60 -2.13 20.07 -18.32
C GLY A 60 -0.61 20.01 -18.19
N GLN A 61 -0.04 20.48 -17.07
CA GLN A 61 1.40 20.39 -16.79
C GLN A 61 1.86 18.94 -16.59
N ILE A 62 0.98 18.07 -16.07
CA ILE A 62 1.20 16.62 -15.94
C ILE A 62 0.17 15.89 -16.79
N LYS A 63 0.63 15.13 -17.78
CA LYS A 63 -0.24 14.31 -18.61
C LYS A 63 -0.26 12.87 -18.12
N VAL A 64 -1.43 12.39 -17.72
CA VAL A 64 -1.66 10.96 -17.48
C VAL A 64 -1.76 10.25 -18.83
N VAL A 65 -1.00 9.18 -18.98
CA VAL A 65 -0.92 8.38 -20.21
C VAL A 65 -1.23 6.91 -19.89
N PRO A 66 -1.63 6.11 -20.89
CA PRO A 66 -1.84 4.68 -20.71
C PRO A 66 -0.56 3.95 -20.28
N GLN A 67 -0.71 2.66 -19.97
CA GLN A 67 0.41 1.79 -19.66
C GLN A 67 1.41 1.72 -20.81
N ILE A 68 2.69 1.58 -20.47
CA ILE A 68 3.78 1.41 -21.43
C ILE A 68 3.73 -0.01 -22.00
N SER A 69 3.79 -0.14 -23.32
CA SER A 69 3.87 -1.42 -24.03
C SER A 69 5.30 -1.75 -24.46
N ASN A 70 6.10 -0.74 -24.85
CA ASN A 70 7.50 -0.91 -25.24
C ASN A 70 8.36 0.32 -24.93
N ILE A 71 9.64 0.09 -24.67
CA ILE A 71 10.67 1.13 -24.50
C ILE A 71 11.76 0.87 -25.54
N ASP A 72 11.92 1.79 -26.49
CA ASP A 72 12.93 1.73 -27.56
C ASP A 72 13.81 2.99 -27.53
N GLY A 73 14.92 2.90 -26.78
CA GLY A 73 15.76 4.05 -26.46
C GLY A 73 14.97 5.16 -25.77
N GLU A 74 14.96 6.34 -26.39
CA GLU A 74 14.18 7.51 -25.91
C GLU A 74 12.69 7.43 -26.28
N THR A 75 12.30 6.50 -27.17
CA THR A 75 10.94 6.40 -27.66
C THR A 75 10.14 5.39 -26.84
N ILE A 76 9.04 5.85 -26.25
CA ILE A 76 8.12 5.05 -25.45
C ILE A 76 6.85 4.83 -26.25
N GLU A 77 6.45 3.57 -26.39
CA GLU A 77 5.16 3.17 -26.93
C GLU A 77 4.20 2.86 -25.79
N PHE A 78 2.99 3.40 -25.88
CA PHE A 78 1.90 3.13 -24.95
C PHE A 78 0.93 2.08 -25.52
N GLU A 79 0.11 1.45 -24.68
CA GLU A 79 -0.85 0.41 -25.09
C GLU A 79 -1.86 0.86 -26.16
N ASN A 80 -2.08 2.16 -26.32
CA ASN A 80 -2.93 2.71 -27.39
C ASN A 80 -2.17 2.94 -28.73
N GLY A 81 -0.94 2.43 -28.86
CA GLY A 81 -0.09 2.57 -30.05
C GLY A 81 0.58 3.94 -30.20
N VAL A 82 0.31 4.90 -29.30
CA VAL A 82 0.96 6.22 -29.35
C VAL A 82 2.43 6.09 -28.97
N ARG A 83 3.30 6.71 -29.75
CA ARG A 83 4.74 6.79 -29.49
C ARG A 83 5.16 8.21 -29.12
N LYS A 84 6.01 8.35 -28.10
CA LYS A 84 6.55 9.65 -27.65
C LYS A 84 8.00 9.53 -27.21
N LYS A 85 8.77 10.62 -27.38
CA LYS A 85 10.13 10.72 -26.87
C LYS A 85 10.17 11.30 -25.45
N PHE A 86 11.08 10.81 -24.62
CA PHE A 86 11.34 11.30 -23.27
C PHE A 86 12.84 11.32 -22.99
N ASP A 87 13.31 12.37 -22.31
CA ASP A 87 14.73 12.52 -21.94
C ASP A 87 15.12 11.64 -20.74
N ALA A 88 14.14 11.27 -19.91
CA ALA A 88 14.36 10.47 -18.71
C ALA A 88 13.13 9.62 -18.35
N ILE A 89 13.39 8.47 -17.72
CA ILE A 89 12.36 7.56 -17.19
C ILE A 89 12.63 7.31 -15.71
N VAL A 90 11.63 7.55 -14.86
CA VAL A 90 11.72 7.28 -13.42
C VAL A 90 10.78 6.14 -13.04
N PHE A 91 11.33 5.01 -12.62
CA PHE A 91 10.55 3.86 -12.15
C PHE A 91 10.10 4.02 -10.70
N ALA A 92 8.93 4.64 -10.51
CA ALA A 92 8.26 4.74 -9.20
C ALA A 92 7.40 3.50 -8.88
N THR A 93 7.91 2.29 -9.16
CA THR A 93 7.14 1.02 -9.10
C THR A 93 7.12 0.34 -7.72
N GLY A 94 7.64 1.02 -6.70
CA GLY A 94 7.63 0.56 -5.30
C GLY A 94 8.81 -0.35 -4.95
N TYR A 95 8.68 -1.06 -3.81
CA TYR A 95 9.75 -1.85 -3.22
C TYR A 95 9.31 -3.29 -2.94
N ARG A 96 10.28 -4.19 -2.84
CA ARG A 96 10.13 -5.56 -2.35
C ARG A 96 10.88 -5.72 -1.03
N SER A 97 10.37 -6.58 -0.15
CA SER A 97 11.05 -6.90 1.10
C SER A 97 12.33 -7.68 0.80
N SER A 98 13.45 -7.31 1.43
CA SER A 98 14.71 -8.07 1.41
C SER A 98 14.82 -9.06 2.56
N ALA A 99 13.79 -9.18 3.41
CA ALA A 99 13.84 -9.95 4.66
C ALA A 99 14.28 -11.40 4.46
N ASN A 100 13.80 -12.05 3.40
CA ASN A 100 14.13 -13.46 3.11
C ASN A 100 15.61 -13.68 2.73
N ASN A 101 16.34 -12.62 2.37
CA ASN A 101 17.75 -12.74 1.98
C ASN A 101 18.69 -12.78 3.19
N TRP A 102 18.26 -12.29 4.35
CA TRP A 102 19.10 -12.17 5.54
C TRP A 102 18.53 -12.89 6.77
N LEU A 103 17.21 -13.08 6.84
CA LEU A 103 16.59 -13.84 7.92
C LEU A 103 16.70 -15.33 7.62
N GLN A 104 17.54 -16.04 8.39
CA GLN A 104 17.59 -17.49 8.36
C GLN A 104 16.27 -18.09 8.86
N ASP A 105 15.87 -19.22 8.29
CA ASP A 105 14.59 -19.90 8.56
C ASP A 105 13.37 -18.96 8.43
N TYR A 106 13.41 -18.02 7.48
CA TYR A 106 12.34 -17.02 7.33
C TYR A 106 10.96 -17.65 7.16
N GLU A 107 10.86 -18.87 6.64
CA GLU A 107 9.62 -19.61 6.39
C GLU A 107 8.81 -19.91 7.67
N LEU A 108 9.45 -19.78 8.83
CA LEU A 108 8.82 -19.86 10.15
C LEU A 108 7.94 -18.64 10.48
N VAL A 109 8.13 -17.52 9.78
CA VAL A 109 7.54 -16.22 10.13
C VAL A 109 7.02 -15.45 8.91
N LEU A 110 7.74 -15.52 7.79
CA LEU A 110 7.51 -14.81 6.55
C LEU A 110 7.07 -15.75 5.43
N ASN A 111 6.38 -15.19 4.44
CA ASN A 111 6.08 -15.82 3.15
C ASN A 111 7.17 -15.49 2.12
N GLU A 112 7.02 -16.04 0.91
CA GLU A 112 7.97 -15.86 -0.20
C GLU A 112 8.18 -14.39 -0.62
N LYS A 113 7.27 -13.48 -0.25
CA LYS A 113 7.37 -12.04 -0.54
C LYS A 113 8.06 -11.25 0.59
N GLY A 114 8.60 -11.93 1.60
CA GLY A 114 9.18 -11.32 2.80
C GLY A 114 8.17 -10.56 3.65
N MET A 115 6.91 -11.02 3.64
CA MET A 115 5.80 -10.46 4.41
C MET A 115 5.30 -11.50 5.43
N PRO A 116 4.58 -11.12 6.50
CA PRO A 116 4.13 -12.07 7.51
C PRO A 116 3.28 -13.18 6.91
N LYS A 117 3.52 -14.42 7.37
CA LYS A 117 2.82 -15.62 6.89
C LYS A 117 1.41 -15.72 7.45
N SER A 118 1.22 -15.31 8.71
CA SER A 118 -0.08 -15.26 9.37
C SER A 118 -0.88 -14.04 8.92
N GLY A 119 -2.20 -14.20 8.82
CA GLY A 119 -3.12 -13.09 8.51
C GLY A 119 -3.48 -12.23 9.73
N ILE A 120 -4.07 -11.07 9.46
CA ILE A 120 -4.66 -10.19 10.50
C ILE A 120 -5.76 -10.97 11.25
N PRO A 121 -5.84 -10.88 12.59
CA PRO A 121 -5.10 -9.98 13.49
C PRO A 121 -3.80 -10.53 14.08
N ASN A 122 -3.42 -11.77 13.76
CA ASN A 122 -2.30 -12.48 14.37
C ASN A 122 -1.01 -12.45 13.51
N HIS A 123 -0.97 -11.61 12.48
CA HIS A 123 0.15 -11.46 11.55
C HIS A 123 1.46 -11.06 12.24
N TRP A 124 1.39 -10.42 13.41
CA TRP A 124 2.55 -9.94 14.15
C TRP A 124 3.33 -11.05 14.89
N LYS A 125 2.72 -12.22 15.11
CA LYS A 125 3.35 -13.32 15.88
C LYS A 125 3.88 -14.42 14.96
N GLY A 126 5.19 -14.63 15.01
CA GLY A 126 5.87 -15.76 14.38
C GLY A 126 6.16 -16.91 15.36
N LYS A 127 6.87 -17.93 14.87
CA LYS A 127 7.39 -19.02 15.72
C LYS A 127 8.70 -18.61 16.40
N LYS A 128 9.11 -19.38 17.42
CA LYS A 128 10.39 -19.23 18.12
C LYS A 128 10.65 -17.81 18.66
N ASN A 129 9.61 -17.12 19.14
CA ASN A 129 9.68 -15.75 19.67
C ASN A 129 10.21 -14.71 18.65
N VAL A 130 10.00 -14.95 17.36
CA VAL A 130 10.25 -13.97 16.30
C VAL A 130 8.93 -13.28 15.97
N TYR A 131 8.98 -11.96 15.78
CA TYR A 131 7.79 -11.12 15.59
C TYR A 131 7.90 -10.25 14.33
N CYS A 132 6.74 -9.92 13.76
CA CYS A 132 6.60 -9.03 12.62
C CYS A 132 5.95 -7.71 13.05
N VAL A 133 6.71 -6.61 13.05
CA VAL A 133 6.18 -5.29 13.40
C VAL A 133 6.20 -4.38 12.18
N GLY A 134 5.05 -3.82 11.81
CA GLY A 134 4.96 -2.85 10.70
C GLY A 134 5.00 -3.46 9.29
N LEU A 135 5.02 -4.78 9.19
CA LEU A 135 4.98 -5.49 7.91
C LEU A 135 3.55 -5.79 7.42
N SER A 136 2.52 -5.34 8.15
CA SER A 136 1.11 -5.62 7.83
C SER A 136 0.49 -4.72 6.76
N ARG A 137 1.21 -3.69 6.30
CA ARG A 137 0.74 -2.65 5.37
C ARG A 137 -0.50 -1.88 5.87
N GLN A 138 -0.73 -1.89 7.17
CA GLN A 138 -1.84 -1.18 7.81
C GLN A 138 -1.51 0.30 8.14
N GLY A 139 -0.28 0.74 7.84
CA GLY A 139 0.21 2.08 8.15
C GLY A 139 0.51 2.26 9.64
N LEU A 140 0.65 3.51 10.09
CA LEU A 140 1.09 3.84 11.45
C LEU A 140 0.21 3.24 12.56
N ALA A 141 -1.11 3.22 12.36
CA ALA A 141 -2.03 2.60 13.32
C ALA A 141 -1.78 1.09 13.45
N GLY A 142 -1.46 0.42 12.34
CA GLY A 142 -1.08 -0.99 12.33
C GLY A 142 0.24 -1.24 13.04
N VAL A 143 1.27 -0.43 12.74
CA VAL A 143 2.56 -0.51 13.43
C VAL A 143 2.39 -0.37 14.95
N SER A 144 1.56 0.57 15.39
CA SER A 144 1.25 0.77 16.81
C SER A 144 0.55 -0.43 17.44
N PHE A 145 -0.40 -1.04 16.72
CA PHE A 145 -1.06 -2.26 17.16
C PHE A 145 -0.06 -3.42 17.30
N ASP A 146 0.75 -3.65 16.26
CA ASP A 146 1.76 -4.71 16.21
C ASP A 146 2.75 -4.57 17.38
N ALA A 147 3.27 -3.35 17.59
CA ALA A 147 4.24 -3.08 18.67
C ALA A 147 3.66 -3.36 20.05
N LYS A 148 2.42 -2.96 20.32
CA LYS A 148 1.74 -3.21 21.60
C LYS A 148 1.48 -4.70 21.83
N ALA A 149 1.04 -5.41 20.79
CA ALA A 149 0.78 -6.84 20.88
C ALA A 149 2.06 -7.64 21.16
N VAL A 150 3.15 -7.30 20.47
CA VAL A 150 4.47 -7.91 20.69
C VAL A 150 4.99 -7.62 22.10
N ALA A 151 4.91 -6.37 22.57
CA ALA A 151 5.35 -6.00 23.91
C ALA A 151 4.58 -6.78 25.00
N GLN A 152 3.27 -6.94 24.84
CA GLN A 152 2.45 -7.72 25.77
C GLN A 152 2.83 -9.20 25.76
N ASP A 153 3.04 -9.80 24.58
CA ASP A 153 3.44 -11.20 24.45
C ASP A 153 4.80 -11.47 25.11
N ILE A 154 5.77 -10.58 24.89
CA ILE A 154 7.09 -10.65 25.52
C ILE A 154 6.95 -10.55 27.04
N SER A 155 6.19 -9.57 27.54
CA SER A 155 5.96 -9.39 28.98
C SER A 155 5.36 -10.64 29.62
N ASN A 156 4.33 -11.22 29.01
CA ASN A 156 3.70 -12.45 29.49
C ASN A 156 4.67 -13.64 29.50
N ASN A 157 5.47 -13.80 28.44
CA ASN A 157 6.46 -14.88 28.34
C ASN A 157 7.59 -14.76 29.37
N ILE A 158 7.99 -13.54 29.74
CA ILE A 158 8.98 -13.29 30.79
C ILE A 158 8.39 -13.66 32.15
N SER A 159 7.18 -13.18 32.47
CA SER A 159 6.52 -13.46 33.75
C SER A 159 6.32 -14.97 33.99
N ASN A 160 5.89 -15.70 32.95
CA ASN A 160 5.68 -17.15 33.03
C ASN A 160 6.97 -17.98 33.19
N LYS A 161 8.16 -17.40 32.98
CA LYS A 161 9.44 -18.09 33.23
C LYS A 161 9.88 -18.01 34.70
N PHE A 162 9.32 -17.08 35.47
CA PHE A 162 9.67 -16.83 36.87
C PHE A 162 8.57 -17.27 37.85
N THR A 163 7.58 -18.02 37.36
CA THR A 163 6.52 -18.66 38.16
C THR A 163 6.63 -20.17 37.95
#